data_AF-A0A2S8SRU7-F1
#
_entry.id   AF-A0A2S8SRU7-F1
#
_cell.length_a   1.000
_cell.length_b   1.000
_cell.length_c   1.000
_cell.angle_alpha   90.00
_cell.angle_beta   90.00
_cell.angle_gamma   90.00
#
_symmetry.space_group_name_H-M   'P 1'
#
loop_
_entity.id
_entity.type
_entity.pdbx_description
1 polymer ?
#
loop_
_entity_poly.entity_id
_entity_poly.type
_entity_poly.pdbx_seq_one_letter_code
_entity_poly.pdbx_strand_id
1 'polypeptide(L)'
;MIRKSYPSDVSDEEWEFVVPYLTLMTPDAPQRHHDLREVFNALRWLVRTGSPWRYLPNDLPRWDVVYRQTQRWINAQVFEAIAHDLRVLLREAAGKNAAPSAVIFDSRTLQSTPESGHRAGMNVHKARKGTKVHAAVDTLGHLLALCVTPANQGDRSQVEALCDEALCDEALCDAVQEVTGHEVDVAFVDGGYSGAEVEKEAAKHKIKLRVVKVQKAKKGFVLLPKRWVVERSFAWVSRFRRLAKDYERLPETVKSLHILAFVTLMLTNCFQ
;
A
#
# COMPACT_ATOMS: atom_id res chain seq x y z
N MET A 1 13.25 -1.91 29.74
CA MET A 1 14.65 -1.64 29.33
C MET A 1 14.62 -0.49 28.36
N ILE A 2 15.34 0.60 28.64
CA ILE A 2 15.50 1.71 27.68
C ILE A 2 16.53 1.22 26.66
N ARG A 3 16.07 0.66 25.54
CA ARG A 3 16.97 0.37 24.42
C ARG A 3 17.25 1.65 23.67
N LYS A 4 18.38 1.70 22.96
CA LYS A 4 18.66 2.79 22.02
C LYS A 4 17.59 2.75 20.93
N SER A 5 16.99 3.90 20.62
CA SER A 5 15.96 3.97 19.57
C SER A 5 16.57 3.74 18.19
N TYR A 6 15.80 3.09 17.32
CA TYR A 6 16.09 3.02 15.90
C TYR A 6 15.50 4.25 15.20
N PRO A 7 16.06 4.69 14.05
CA PRO A 7 15.45 5.76 13.25
C PRO A 7 14.05 5.46 12.71
N SER A 8 13.61 4.19 12.79
CA SER A 8 12.27 3.74 12.41
C SER A 8 11.28 3.68 13.58
N ASP A 9 11.73 3.98 14.80
CA ASP A 9 10.84 3.96 15.96
C ASP A 9 9.85 5.12 15.91
N VAL A 10 8.64 4.91 16.42
CA VAL A 10 7.63 5.96 16.51
C VAL A 10 8.03 7.03 17.52
N SER A 11 7.79 8.31 17.17
CA SER A 11 7.80 9.40 18.15
C SER A 11 6.63 9.24 19.13
N ASP A 12 6.59 10.08 20.16
CA ASP A 12 5.49 10.05 21.13
C ASP A 12 4.17 10.51 20.47
N GLU A 13 4.22 11.52 19.60
CA GLU A 13 3.07 12.03 18.85
C GLU A 13 2.58 11.01 17.81
N GLU A 14 3.50 10.41 17.05
CA GLU A 14 3.15 9.32 16.12
C GLU A 14 2.49 8.16 16.90
N TRP A 15 3.00 7.83 18.09
CA TRP A 15 2.47 6.76 18.93
C TRP A 15 1.07 7.06 19.45
N GLU A 16 0.85 8.26 19.98
CA GLU A 16 -0.47 8.70 20.46
C GLU A 16 -1.52 8.62 19.36
N PHE A 17 -1.15 8.93 18.13
CA PHE A 17 -2.04 8.79 16.99
C PHE A 17 -2.36 7.31 16.66
N VAL A 18 -1.35 6.43 16.57
CA VAL A 18 -1.58 5.05 16.09
C VAL A 18 -2.07 4.10 17.17
N VAL A 19 -1.82 4.39 18.45
CA VAL A 19 -2.14 3.45 19.55
C VAL A 19 -3.61 3.03 19.59
N PRO A 20 -4.62 3.89 19.35
CA PRO A 20 -6.02 3.48 19.41
C PRO A 20 -6.37 2.41 18.37
N TYR A 21 -5.76 2.48 17.17
CA TYR A 21 -5.96 1.49 16.11
C TYR A 21 -5.22 0.18 16.42
N LEU A 22 -4.00 0.29 16.94
CA LEU A 22 -3.16 -0.88 17.25
C LEU A 22 -3.68 -1.66 18.47
N THR A 23 -4.41 -0.99 19.37
CA THR A 23 -5.07 -1.62 20.51
C THR A 23 -6.28 -2.43 20.09
N LEU A 24 -6.04 -3.57 19.44
CA LEU A 24 -7.04 -4.60 19.22
C LEU A 24 -7.40 -5.23 20.58
N MET A 25 -8.49 -4.81 21.22
CA MET A 25 -9.05 -5.48 22.38
C MET A 25 -10.38 -6.10 22.00
N THR A 26 -10.41 -7.43 21.93
CA THR A 26 -11.65 -8.18 22.07
C THR A 26 -11.92 -8.37 23.57
N PRO A 27 -13.18 -8.47 24.02
CA PRO A 27 -13.53 -8.61 25.44
C PRO A 27 -12.85 -9.80 26.16
N ASP A 28 -12.43 -10.81 25.40
CA ASP A 28 -11.82 -12.07 25.83
C ASP A 28 -10.29 -12.14 25.66
N ALA A 29 -9.64 -11.05 25.24
CA ALA A 29 -8.21 -11.08 24.93
C ALA A 29 -7.33 -11.30 26.19
N PRO A 30 -6.43 -12.31 26.20
CA PRO A 30 -5.50 -12.52 27.31
C PRO A 30 -4.52 -11.34 27.48
N GLN A 31 -4.06 -11.12 28.72
CA GLN A 31 -3.12 -10.05 29.08
C GLN A 31 -1.88 -10.04 28.16
N ARG A 32 -1.53 -8.85 27.63
CA ARG A 32 -0.37 -8.66 26.75
C ARG A 32 0.93 -8.72 27.57
N HIS A 33 1.86 -9.57 27.15
CA HIS A 33 3.18 -9.73 27.80
C HIS A 33 4.27 -8.78 27.26
N HIS A 34 4.05 -8.17 26.09
CA HIS A 34 5.01 -7.24 25.45
C HIS A 34 4.36 -5.88 25.22
N ASP A 35 5.16 -4.83 25.37
CA ASP A 35 4.76 -3.47 25.05
C ASP A 35 4.38 -3.36 23.56
N LEU A 36 3.17 -2.88 23.29
CA LEU A 36 2.63 -2.76 21.95
C LEU A 36 3.44 -1.77 21.10
N ARG A 37 3.99 -0.72 21.72
CA ARG A 37 4.84 0.26 21.04
C ARG A 37 6.09 -0.41 20.50
N GLU A 38 6.69 -1.29 21.29
CA GLU A 38 7.88 -2.03 20.91
C GLU A 38 7.60 -3.08 19.83
N VAL A 39 6.42 -3.70 19.85
CA VAL A 39 5.98 -4.59 18.78
C VAL A 39 5.80 -3.82 17.47
N PHE A 40 5.21 -2.62 17.52
CA PHE A 40 5.04 -1.77 16.33
C PHE A 40 6.37 -1.23 15.81
N ASN A 41 7.27 -0.79 16.70
CA ASN A 41 8.64 -0.39 16.38
C ASN A 41 9.40 -1.52 15.68
N ALA A 42 9.30 -2.75 16.19
CA ALA A 42 9.92 -3.91 15.56
C ALA A 42 9.40 -4.18 14.15
N LEU A 43 8.09 -4.01 13.92
CA LEU A 43 7.50 -4.15 12.59
C LEU A 43 7.98 -3.04 11.64
N ARG A 44 7.96 -1.76 12.06
CA ARG A 44 8.50 -0.64 11.25
C ARG A 44 9.96 -0.88 10.90
N TRP A 45 10.76 -1.33 11.86
CA TRP A 45 12.17 -1.67 11.67
C TRP A 45 12.33 -2.79 10.62
N LEU A 46 11.53 -3.86 10.71
CA LEU A 46 11.58 -4.98 9.77
C LEU A 46 11.25 -4.52 8.34
N VAL A 47 10.18 -3.75 8.17
CA VAL A 47 9.77 -3.25 6.84
C VAL A 47 10.82 -2.30 6.27
N ARG A 48 11.43 -1.46 7.11
CA ARG A 48 12.48 -0.52 6.71
C ARG A 48 13.76 -1.22 6.29
N THR A 49 14.24 -2.18 7.07
CA THR A 49 15.54 -2.84 6.86
C THR A 49 15.48 -4.02 5.89
N GLY A 50 14.31 -4.67 5.77
CA GLY A 50 14.14 -5.85 4.94
C GLY A 50 14.72 -7.14 5.54
N SER A 51 15.05 -7.14 6.83
CA SER A 51 15.58 -8.33 7.51
C SER A 51 14.59 -9.50 7.43
N PRO A 52 15.06 -10.76 7.35
CA PRO A 52 14.21 -11.92 7.60
C PRO A 52 13.63 -11.90 9.01
N TRP A 53 12.40 -12.39 9.19
CA TRP A 53 11.71 -12.41 10.49
C TRP A 53 12.56 -12.98 11.64
N ARG A 54 13.22 -14.13 11.43
CA ARG A 54 14.05 -14.79 12.46
C ARG A 54 15.35 -14.06 12.80
N TYR A 55 15.69 -13.02 12.04
CA TYR A 55 16.87 -12.17 12.20
C TYR A 55 16.50 -10.80 12.78
N LEU A 56 15.32 -10.70 13.40
CA LEU A 56 14.97 -9.52 14.19
C LEU A 56 16.01 -9.36 15.33
N PRO A 57 16.54 -8.15 15.56
CA PRO A 57 17.47 -7.87 16.63
C PRO A 57 16.98 -8.34 18.00
N ASN A 58 17.90 -8.82 18.84
CA ASN A 58 17.57 -9.36 20.17
C ASN A 58 17.12 -8.29 21.18
N ASP A 59 17.31 -7.00 20.87
CA ASP A 59 16.81 -5.88 21.67
C ASP A 59 15.37 -5.49 21.35
N LEU A 60 14.79 -6.03 20.27
CA LEU A 60 13.37 -5.90 19.94
C LEU A 60 12.57 -7.12 20.44
N PRO A 61 11.24 -7.03 20.59
CA PRO A 61 10.41 -8.17 20.95
C PRO A 61 10.62 -9.35 20.01
N ARG A 62 10.54 -10.58 20.53
CA ARG A 62 10.81 -11.80 19.76
C ARG A 62 10.00 -11.85 18.45
N TRP A 63 10.63 -12.34 17.39
CA TRP A 63 10.03 -12.37 16.05
C TRP A 63 8.64 -13.03 16.01
N ASP A 64 8.42 -14.08 16.80
CA ASP A 64 7.16 -14.83 16.81
C ASP A 64 6.00 -14.03 17.44
N VAL A 65 6.32 -13.12 18.36
CA VAL A 65 5.36 -12.19 18.94
C VAL A 65 5.02 -11.10 17.94
N VAL A 66 6.04 -10.50 17.32
CA VAL A 66 5.87 -9.45 16.31
C VAL A 66 5.07 -9.96 15.12
N TYR A 67 5.41 -11.15 14.61
CA TYR A 67 4.70 -11.77 13.49
C TYR A 67 3.23 -12.04 13.82
N ARG A 68 2.93 -12.68 14.97
CA ARG A 68 1.54 -12.99 15.36
C ARG A 68 0.71 -11.72 15.54
N GLN A 69 1.26 -10.69 16.17
CA GLN A 69 0.54 -9.44 16.34
C GLN A 69 0.36 -8.69 15.01
N THR A 70 1.35 -8.74 14.13
CA THR A 70 1.24 -8.19 12.77
C THR A 70 0.09 -8.85 12.02
N GLN A 71 -0.04 -10.17 12.06
CA GLN A 71 -1.16 -10.85 11.41
C GLN A 71 -2.52 -10.48 12.01
N ARG A 72 -2.60 -10.22 13.32
CA ARG A 72 -3.83 -9.69 13.94
C ARG A 72 -4.19 -8.31 13.40
N TRP A 73 -3.21 -7.40 13.30
CA TRP A 73 -3.41 -6.07 12.73
C TRP A 73 -3.82 -6.12 11.26
N ILE A 74 -3.21 -7.01 10.47
CA ILE A 74 -3.55 -7.24 9.07
C ILE A 74 -4.99 -7.74 8.93
N ASN A 75 -5.36 -8.78 9.68
CA ASN A 75 -6.71 -9.35 9.64
C ASN A 75 -7.79 -8.34 10.09
N ALA A 76 -7.43 -7.39 10.95
CA ALA A 76 -8.33 -6.33 11.40
C ALA A 76 -8.23 -5.04 10.56
N GLN A 77 -7.50 -5.06 9.43
CA GLN A 77 -7.33 -3.91 8.52
C GLN A 77 -6.88 -2.61 9.22
N VAL A 78 -6.04 -2.75 10.26
CA VAL A 78 -5.62 -1.63 11.11
C VAL A 78 -4.82 -0.60 10.30
N PHE A 79 -3.99 -1.04 9.36
CA PHE A 79 -3.16 -0.12 8.58
C PHE A 79 -3.98 0.66 7.55
N GLU A 80 -5.03 0.05 6.99
CA GLU A 80 -6.02 0.68 6.12
C GLU A 80 -6.74 1.81 6.87
N ALA A 81 -7.22 1.54 8.09
CA ALA A 81 -7.88 2.54 8.93
C ALA A 81 -6.95 3.73 9.25
N ILE A 82 -5.71 3.45 9.68
CA ILE A 82 -4.70 4.48 9.94
C ILE A 82 -4.42 5.31 8.67
N ALA A 83 -4.27 4.66 7.51
CA ALA A 83 -4.03 5.34 6.24
C ALA A 83 -5.21 6.23 5.82
N HIS A 84 -6.44 5.81 6.10
CA HIS A 84 -7.65 6.59 5.86
C HIS A 84 -7.62 7.91 6.65
N ASP A 85 -7.46 7.83 7.96
CA ASP A 85 -7.56 9.01 8.84
C ASP A 85 -6.37 9.96 8.63
N LEU A 86 -5.16 9.43 8.43
CA LEU A 86 -4.00 10.27 8.05
C LEU A 86 -4.24 11.00 6.73
N ARG A 87 -4.85 10.34 5.74
CA ARG A 87 -5.16 10.99 4.45
C ARG A 87 -6.13 12.15 4.67
N VAL A 88 -7.19 11.95 5.44
CA VAL A 88 -8.17 13.00 5.75
C VAL A 88 -7.45 14.21 6.36
N LEU A 89 -6.69 13.98 7.43
CA LEU A 89 -5.93 15.04 8.13
C LEU A 89 -4.96 15.79 7.21
N LEU A 90 -4.14 15.05 6.45
CA LEU A 90 -3.15 15.65 5.55
C LEU A 90 -3.81 16.44 4.41
N ARG A 91 -4.99 16.02 3.94
CA ARG A 91 -5.72 16.74 2.89
C ARG A 91 -6.35 18.01 3.41
N GLU A 92 -6.98 17.96 4.58
CA GLU A 92 -7.56 19.13 5.23
C GLU A 92 -6.48 20.16 5.57
N ALA A 93 -5.35 19.71 6.12
CA ALA A 93 -4.18 20.57 6.37
C ALA A 93 -3.64 21.23 5.09
N ALA A 94 -3.77 20.57 3.93
CA ALA A 94 -3.41 21.11 2.63
C ALA A 94 -4.52 21.97 1.98
N GLY A 95 -5.62 22.28 2.69
CA GLY A 95 -6.75 23.06 2.19
C GLY A 95 -7.54 22.34 1.09
N LYS A 96 -7.61 21.00 1.15
CA LYS A 96 -8.38 20.15 0.23
C LYS A 96 -9.50 19.44 0.97
N ASN A 97 -10.53 19.04 0.22
CA ASN A 97 -11.59 18.17 0.75
C ASN A 97 -11.00 16.85 1.27
N ALA A 98 -11.53 16.36 2.39
CA ALA A 98 -11.15 15.09 3.02
C ALA A 98 -11.15 13.93 2.01
N ALA A 99 -12.22 13.77 1.24
CA ALA A 99 -12.29 12.84 0.12
C ALA A 99 -11.80 13.52 -1.18
N PRO A 100 -10.96 12.84 -1.98
CA PRO A 100 -10.52 13.34 -3.28
C PRO A 100 -11.55 13.06 -4.37
N SER A 101 -11.73 14.01 -5.30
CA SER A 101 -12.51 13.79 -6.53
C SER A 101 -11.72 13.14 -7.68
N ALA A 102 -10.42 12.94 -7.48
CA ALA A 102 -9.56 12.35 -8.49
C ALA A 102 -8.50 11.41 -7.89
N VAL A 103 -8.31 10.28 -8.56
CA VAL A 103 -7.35 9.23 -8.22
C VAL A 103 -6.34 9.03 -9.35
N ILE A 104 -5.17 8.51 -9.01
CA ILE A 104 -4.13 8.15 -9.97
C ILE A 104 -3.79 6.67 -9.71
N PHE A 105 -3.94 5.85 -10.75
CA PHE A 105 -3.58 4.44 -10.69
C PHE A 105 -2.27 4.18 -11.41
N ASP A 106 -1.44 3.35 -10.79
CA ASP A 106 -0.28 2.76 -11.43
C ASP A 106 0.09 1.45 -10.73
N SER A 107 0.93 0.67 -11.40
CA SER A 107 1.36 -0.62 -10.89
C SER A 107 2.88 -0.77 -10.96
N ARG A 108 3.43 -1.46 -9.96
CA ARG A 108 4.84 -1.87 -9.98
C ARG A 108 4.95 -3.39 -9.90
N THR A 109 5.97 -3.93 -10.55
CA THR A 109 6.26 -5.37 -10.51
C THR A 109 7.44 -5.63 -9.58
N LEU A 110 7.22 -6.46 -8.56
CA LEU A 110 8.23 -6.95 -7.65
C LEU A 110 8.69 -8.35 -8.10
N GLN A 111 10.00 -8.59 -8.05
CA GLN A 111 10.51 -9.95 -8.24
C GLN A 111 10.16 -10.78 -7.01
N SER A 112 9.54 -11.94 -7.23
CA SER A 112 9.19 -12.86 -6.15
C SER A 112 10.36 -13.76 -5.78
N THR A 113 10.44 -14.11 -4.51
CA THR A 113 11.30 -15.18 -4.00
C THR A 113 10.56 -16.53 -4.06
N PRO A 114 11.23 -17.66 -3.78
CA PRO A 114 10.55 -18.95 -3.69
C PRO A 114 9.39 -18.99 -2.69
N GLU A 115 9.41 -18.16 -1.65
CA GLU A 115 8.35 -18.10 -0.62
C GLU A 115 6.97 -17.74 -1.20
N SER A 116 6.94 -16.91 -2.24
CA SER A 116 5.69 -16.55 -2.93
C SER A 116 5.05 -17.72 -3.67
N GLY A 117 5.77 -18.83 -3.89
CA GLY A 117 5.22 -20.09 -4.40
C GLY A 117 4.36 -19.95 -5.68
N HIS A 118 3.12 -20.42 -5.60
CA HIS A 118 2.19 -20.55 -6.72
C HIS A 118 1.49 -19.23 -7.10
N ARG A 119 1.43 -18.23 -6.21
CA ARG A 119 0.83 -16.92 -6.54
C ARG A 119 1.73 -15.99 -7.35
N ALA A 120 3.01 -16.34 -7.52
CA ALA A 120 3.92 -15.56 -8.35
C ALA A 120 3.74 -15.89 -9.84
N GLY A 121 3.52 -14.88 -10.67
CA GLY A 121 3.27 -15.01 -12.11
C GLY A 121 4.47 -14.59 -12.96
N MET A 122 4.65 -15.19 -14.14
CA MET A 122 5.71 -14.81 -15.07
C MET A 122 5.32 -13.58 -15.90
N ASN A 123 6.01 -12.45 -15.70
CA ASN A 123 5.86 -11.30 -16.58
C ASN A 123 6.77 -11.46 -17.80
N VAL A 124 6.18 -11.78 -18.95
CA VAL A 124 6.93 -12.02 -20.21
C VAL A 124 7.67 -10.76 -20.67
N HIS A 125 7.04 -9.59 -20.60
CA HIS A 125 7.65 -8.32 -21.02
C HIS A 125 8.87 -7.93 -20.19
N LYS A 126 8.85 -8.24 -18.89
CA LYS A 126 9.95 -7.93 -17.95
C LYS A 126 10.89 -9.12 -17.72
N ALA A 127 10.63 -10.27 -18.35
CA ALA A 127 11.33 -11.54 -18.17
C ALA A 127 11.58 -11.90 -16.70
N ARG A 128 10.58 -11.68 -15.83
CA ARG A 128 10.69 -11.90 -14.38
C ARG A 128 9.44 -12.56 -13.81
N LYS A 129 9.63 -13.58 -12.98
CA LYS A 129 8.56 -14.14 -12.13
C LYS A 129 8.36 -13.26 -10.90
N GLY A 130 7.13 -12.86 -10.66
CA GLY A 130 6.86 -11.80 -9.71
C GLY A 130 5.41 -11.62 -9.32
N THR A 131 5.23 -10.57 -8.55
CA THR A 131 3.95 -10.05 -8.12
C THR A 131 3.85 -8.60 -8.55
N LYS A 132 2.65 -8.19 -8.95
CA LYS A 132 2.34 -6.83 -9.32
C LYS A 132 1.55 -6.19 -8.18
N VAL A 133 1.96 -4.98 -7.80
CA VAL A 133 1.34 -4.18 -6.76
C VAL A 133 0.70 -2.98 -7.43
N HIS A 134 -0.62 -2.91 -7.38
CA HIS A 134 -1.45 -1.83 -7.89
C HIS A 134 -1.72 -0.85 -6.77
N ALA A 135 -1.42 0.42 -6.98
CA ALA A 135 -1.70 1.45 -5.99
C ALA A 135 -2.62 2.52 -6.59
N ALA A 136 -3.57 2.94 -5.76
CA ALA A 136 -4.43 4.08 -5.99
C ALA A 136 -4.00 5.20 -5.04
N VAL A 137 -3.59 6.34 -5.56
CA VAL A 137 -3.22 7.50 -4.74
C VAL A 137 -4.02 8.73 -5.16
N ASP A 138 -4.25 9.63 -4.21
CA ASP A 138 -4.86 10.91 -4.51
C ASP A 138 -3.90 11.85 -5.25
N THR A 139 -4.38 13.05 -5.59
CA THR A 139 -3.56 14.07 -6.28
C THR A 139 -2.38 14.63 -5.47
N LEU A 140 -2.34 14.41 -4.16
CA LEU A 140 -1.21 14.78 -3.29
C LEU A 140 -0.21 13.63 -3.13
N GLY A 141 -0.64 12.39 -3.39
CA GLY A 141 0.14 11.16 -3.27
C GLY A 141 -0.18 10.34 -2.02
N HIS A 142 -1.29 10.61 -1.35
CA HIS A 142 -1.76 9.80 -0.23
C HIS A 142 -2.47 8.55 -0.73
N LEU A 143 -2.21 7.41 -0.08
CA LEU A 143 -2.77 6.12 -0.49
C LEU A 143 -4.28 6.07 -0.23
N LEU A 144 -5.02 5.53 -1.21
CA LEU A 144 -6.45 5.24 -1.13
C LEU A 144 -6.68 3.75 -0.99
N ALA A 145 -6.11 2.96 -1.91
CA ALA A 145 -6.28 1.53 -1.96
C ALA A 145 -5.08 0.85 -2.63
N LEU A 146 -4.93 -0.45 -2.38
CA LEU A 146 -3.85 -1.28 -2.92
C LEU A 146 -4.33 -2.72 -3.15
N CYS A 147 -4.06 -3.29 -4.32
CA CYS A 147 -4.31 -4.71 -4.65
C CYS A 147 -3.04 -5.36 -5.19
N VAL A 148 -2.88 -6.65 -4.91
CA VAL A 148 -1.66 -7.42 -5.19
C VAL A 148 -2.04 -8.62 -6.05
N THR A 149 -1.49 -8.71 -7.25
CA THR A 149 -1.82 -9.77 -8.22
C THR A 149 -0.56 -10.51 -8.69
N PRO A 150 -0.68 -11.72 -9.26
CA PRO A 150 0.41 -12.34 -10.02
C PRO A 150 0.91 -11.45 -11.17
N ALA A 151 2.21 -11.48 -11.49
CA ALA A 151 2.80 -10.57 -12.49
C ALA A 151 2.57 -10.98 -13.96
N ASN A 152 2.03 -12.17 -14.23
CA ASN A 152 1.59 -12.60 -15.57
C ASN A 152 0.25 -12.00 -15.99
N GLN A 153 -0.50 -11.41 -15.05
CA GLN A 153 -1.73 -10.70 -15.36
C GLN A 153 -1.40 -9.31 -15.94
N GLY A 154 -1.92 -9.03 -17.13
CA GLY A 154 -1.75 -7.75 -17.81
C GLY A 154 -2.59 -6.64 -17.17
N ASP A 155 -2.22 -5.38 -17.40
CA ASP A 155 -2.94 -4.21 -16.83
C ASP A 155 -4.38 -4.08 -17.37
N ARG A 156 -4.68 -4.69 -18.53
CA ARG A 156 -6.01 -4.69 -19.17
C ARG A 156 -6.97 -5.72 -18.58
N SER A 157 -6.52 -6.97 -18.42
CA SER A 157 -7.26 -8.03 -17.68
C SER A 157 -7.44 -7.67 -16.21
N GLN A 158 -6.67 -6.68 -15.76
CA GLN A 158 -6.80 -6.14 -14.42
C GLN A 158 -7.92 -5.16 -14.30
N VAL A 159 -8.48 -4.49 -15.33
CA VAL A 159 -9.70 -3.69 -15.03
C VAL A 159 -10.90 -4.60 -14.77
N GLU A 160 -10.95 -5.77 -15.41
CA GLU A 160 -11.78 -6.89 -14.95
C GLU A 160 -11.36 -7.29 -13.53
N ALA A 161 -10.12 -7.69 -13.21
CA ALA A 161 -9.72 -8.01 -11.81
C ALA A 161 -9.67 -6.83 -10.79
N LEU A 162 -9.87 -5.59 -11.23
CA LEU A 162 -10.05 -4.35 -10.46
C LEU A 162 -11.56 -4.11 -10.27
N CYS A 163 -12.42 -5.01 -10.78
CA CYS A 163 -13.89 -5.08 -10.73
C CYS A 163 -14.42 -6.54 -10.51
N ASP A 164 -13.55 -7.56 -10.45
CA ASP A 164 -13.88 -8.99 -10.51
C ASP A 164 -13.29 -9.72 -9.30
N GLU A 165 -14.19 -10.20 -8.44
CA GLU A 165 -13.95 -10.78 -7.10
C GLU A 165 -13.03 -12.01 -7.10
N ALA A 166 -12.79 -12.62 -8.26
CA ALA A 166 -12.14 -13.94 -8.35
C ALA A 166 -10.62 -13.95 -8.10
N LEU A 167 -9.95 -12.78 -8.05
CA LEU A 167 -8.47 -12.70 -7.99
C LEU A 167 -7.91 -11.69 -6.97
N CYS A 168 -8.70 -10.70 -6.55
CA CYS A 168 -8.49 -9.83 -5.39
C CYS A 168 -9.87 -9.77 -4.70
N ASP A 169 -9.95 -9.94 -3.37
CA ASP A 169 -11.21 -9.91 -2.59
C ASP A 169 -12.03 -8.61 -2.77
N GLU A 170 -11.43 -7.59 -3.36
CA GLU A 170 -12.09 -6.34 -3.70
C GLU A 170 -11.43 -5.69 -4.93
N ALA A 171 -12.28 -5.35 -5.88
CA ALA A 171 -12.04 -4.47 -6.99
C ALA A 171 -11.39 -3.14 -6.53
N LEU A 172 -10.22 -2.75 -7.04
CA LEU A 172 -9.55 -1.50 -6.59
C LEU A 172 -10.41 -0.25 -6.83
N CYS A 173 -11.26 -0.26 -7.87
CA CYS A 173 -12.22 0.82 -8.10
C CYS A 173 -13.29 0.88 -6.99
N ASP A 174 -13.80 -0.27 -6.55
CA ASP A 174 -14.72 -0.35 -5.42
C ASP A 174 -14.04 0.09 -4.13
N ALA A 175 -12.85 -0.44 -3.83
CA ALA A 175 -12.08 -0.05 -2.66
C ALA A 175 -11.81 1.46 -2.62
N VAL A 176 -11.53 2.08 -3.77
CA VAL A 176 -11.39 3.54 -3.85
C VAL A 176 -12.71 4.24 -3.57
N GLN A 177 -13.83 3.79 -4.13
CA GLN A 177 -15.11 4.43 -3.90
C GLN A 177 -15.61 4.24 -2.47
N GLU A 178 -15.46 3.06 -1.88
CA GLU A 178 -15.82 2.79 -0.48
C GLU A 178 -15.02 3.69 0.46
N VAL A 179 -13.69 3.73 0.29
CA VAL A 179 -12.81 4.55 1.13
C VAL A 179 -13.02 6.06 0.96
N THR A 180 -13.64 6.49 -0.15
CA THR A 180 -13.89 7.91 -0.45
C THR A 180 -15.35 8.32 -0.34
N GLY A 181 -16.26 7.43 0.05
CA GLY A 181 -17.70 7.74 0.08
C GLY A 181 -18.29 8.03 -1.30
N HIS A 182 -17.75 7.40 -2.34
CA HIS A 182 -18.15 7.55 -3.74
C HIS A 182 -17.89 8.95 -4.36
N GLU A 183 -16.91 9.71 -3.85
CA GLU A 183 -16.60 11.06 -4.36
C GLU A 183 -15.64 11.08 -5.56
N VAL A 184 -15.01 9.95 -5.92
CA VAL A 184 -14.03 9.93 -7.01
C VAL A 184 -14.73 9.87 -8.37
N ASP A 185 -14.58 10.93 -9.16
CA ASP A 185 -15.15 11.03 -10.51
C ASP A 185 -14.15 10.67 -11.61
N VAL A 186 -12.85 10.84 -11.36
CA VAL A 186 -11.81 10.78 -12.41
C VAL A 186 -10.60 9.98 -11.95
N ALA A 187 -10.17 9.03 -12.77
CA ALA A 187 -8.91 8.30 -12.58
C ALA A 187 -7.90 8.62 -13.69
N PHE A 188 -6.68 8.98 -13.31
CA PHE A 188 -5.56 9.13 -14.24
C PHE A 188 -4.77 7.82 -14.33
N VAL A 189 -4.57 7.31 -15.55
CA VAL A 189 -3.96 5.99 -15.80
C VAL A 189 -2.95 6.01 -16.96
N ASP A 190 -2.06 5.03 -17.01
CA ASP A 190 -1.17 4.78 -18.16
C ASP A 190 -1.97 4.32 -19.40
N GLY A 191 -1.38 4.47 -20.59
CA GLY A 191 -1.77 3.79 -21.82
C GLY A 191 -1.88 2.27 -21.73
N GLY A 192 -1.27 1.63 -20.71
CA GLY A 192 -1.52 0.22 -20.39
C GLY A 192 -3.00 -0.08 -20.11
N TYR A 193 -3.72 0.89 -19.53
CA TYR A 193 -5.15 0.82 -19.19
C TYR A 193 -6.07 1.34 -20.31
N SER A 194 -5.59 1.41 -21.56
CA SER A 194 -6.46 1.78 -22.68
C SER A 194 -7.28 0.58 -23.17
N GLY A 195 -8.59 0.75 -23.34
CA GLY A 195 -9.47 -0.24 -23.96
C GLY A 195 -10.94 0.02 -23.66
N ALA A 196 -11.84 -0.38 -24.57
CA ALA A 196 -13.28 -0.14 -24.40
C ALA A 196 -13.86 -0.89 -23.18
N GLU A 197 -13.42 -2.12 -22.92
CA GLU A 197 -13.88 -2.89 -21.75
C GLU A 197 -13.40 -2.27 -20.43
N VAL A 198 -12.14 -1.84 -20.38
CA VAL A 198 -11.56 -1.10 -19.24
C VAL A 198 -12.37 0.16 -18.92
N GLU A 199 -12.76 0.92 -19.94
CA GLU A 199 -13.59 2.12 -19.77
C GLU A 199 -15.02 1.79 -19.30
N LYS A 200 -15.63 0.71 -19.80
CA LYS A 200 -16.95 0.27 -19.38
C LYS A 200 -16.97 -0.18 -17.92
N GLU A 201 -15.99 -0.96 -17.51
CA GLU A 201 -15.86 -1.44 -16.12
C GLU A 201 -15.71 -0.27 -15.16
N ALA A 202 -14.75 0.64 -15.41
CA ALA A 202 -14.60 1.84 -14.57
C ALA A 202 -15.88 2.71 -14.53
N ALA A 203 -16.64 2.76 -15.63
CA ALA A 203 -17.91 3.46 -15.68
C ALA A 203 -19.00 2.84 -14.78
N LYS A 204 -18.96 1.52 -14.50
CA LYS A 204 -19.86 0.89 -13.52
C LYS A 204 -19.66 1.49 -12.12
N HIS A 205 -18.42 1.84 -11.79
CA HIS A 205 -18.04 2.48 -10.53
C HIS A 205 -18.11 4.01 -10.59
N LYS A 206 -18.71 4.58 -11.65
CA LYS A 206 -18.82 6.05 -11.88
C LYS A 206 -17.47 6.77 -12.02
N ILE A 207 -16.40 6.04 -12.31
CA ILE A 207 -15.05 6.63 -12.49
C ILE A 207 -14.77 6.81 -13.97
N LYS A 208 -14.48 8.05 -14.39
CA LYS A 208 -14.02 8.36 -15.74
C LYS A 208 -12.51 8.17 -15.86
N LEU A 209 -12.08 7.20 -16.66
CA LEU A 209 -10.65 7.01 -16.96
C LEU A 209 -10.12 8.11 -17.89
N ARG A 210 -9.00 8.71 -17.49
CA ARG A 210 -8.19 9.61 -18.29
C ARG A 210 -6.84 8.97 -18.56
N VAL A 211 -6.72 8.37 -19.73
CA VAL A 211 -5.48 7.74 -20.19
C VAL A 211 -4.46 8.82 -20.56
N VAL A 212 -3.38 8.92 -19.79
CA VAL A 212 -2.31 9.91 -20.00
C VAL A 212 -1.23 9.30 -20.88
N LYS A 213 -1.30 9.55 -22.20
CA LYS A 213 -0.31 9.09 -23.18
C LYS A 213 0.75 10.16 -23.46
N VAL A 214 1.97 9.70 -23.76
CA VAL A 214 3.01 10.55 -24.35
C VAL A 214 2.56 10.95 -25.76
N GLN A 215 2.23 12.23 -25.98
CA GLN A 215 1.66 12.69 -27.25
C GLN A 215 2.64 12.63 -28.44
N LYS A 216 3.97 12.69 -28.18
CA LYS A 216 5.03 12.54 -29.18
C LYS A 216 6.29 11.95 -28.53
N ALA A 217 6.99 11.06 -29.23
CA ALA A 217 8.33 10.62 -28.87
C ALA A 217 9.28 11.84 -28.90
N LYS A 218 9.47 12.49 -27.75
CA LYS A 218 10.47 13.54 -27.57
C LYS A 218 11.71 12.90 -26.95
N LYS A 219 12.91 13.28 -27.41
CA LYS A 219 14.16 12.88 -26.76
C LYS A 219 14.15 13.43 -25.32
N GLY A 220 14.34 12.54 -24.33
CA GLY A 220 14.41 12.89 -22.92
C GLY A 220 13.18 12.48 -22.09
N PHE A 221 13.24 12.72 -20.79
CA PHE A 221 12.14 12.46 -19.85
C PHE A 221 11.03 13.50 -20.02
N VAL A 222 9.80 13.05 -20.27
CA VAL A 222 8.61 13.92 -20.37
C VAL A 222 7.74 13.69 -19.15
N LEU A 223 7.57 14.73 -18.32
CA LEU A 223 6.67 14.67 -17.18
C LEU A 223 5.22 14.56 -17.67
N LEU A 224 4.59 13.41 -17.44
CA LEU A 224 3.17 13.22 -17.72
C LEU A 224 2.34 13.85 -16.59
N PRO A 225 1.33 14.70 -16.90
CA PRO A 225 0.53 15.37 -15.88
C PRO A 225 -0.06 14.37 -14.88
N LYS A 226 0.17 14.62 -13.58
CA LYS A 226 -0.33 13.86 -12.43
C LYS A 226 0.16 12.40 -12.30
N ARG A 227 0.55 11.70 -13.37
CA ARG A 227 1.10 10.33 -13.29
C ARG A 227 2.33 10.20 -12.39
N TRP A 228 3.20 11.19 -12.41
CA TRP A 228 4.43 11.16 -11.61
C TRP A 228 4.19 11.07 -10.10
N VAL A 229 2.98 11.38 -9.61
CA VAL A 229 2.65 11.38 -8.18
C VAL A 229 2.66 9.94 -7.62
N VAL A 230 2.05 8.98 -8.32
CA VAL A 230 2.05 7.57 -7.91
C VAL A 230 3.42 6.92 -8.13
N GLU A 231 4.13 7.28 -9.20
CA GLU A 231 5.50 6.84 -9.43
C GLU A 231 6.45 7.32 -8.33
N ARG A 232 6.34 8.59 -7.92
CA ARG A 232 7.06 9.15 -6.77
C ARG A 232 6.72 8.39 -5.48
N SER A 233 5.45 8.08 -5.28
CA SER A 233 4.98 7.30 -4.14
C SER A 233 5.67 5.94 -4.10
N PHE A 234 5.74 5.23 -5.22
CA PHE A 234 6.51 3.99 -5.32
C PHE A 234 8.02 4.16 -5.10
N ALA A 235 8.60 5.28 -5.53
CA ALA A 235 10.01 5.61 -5.28
C ALA A 235 10.31 5.91 -3.79
N TRP A 236 9.34 6.44 -3.04
CA TRP A 236 9.47 6.56 -1.58
C TRP A 236 9.34 5.19 -0.91
N VAL A 237 8.36 4.38 -1.32
CA VAL A 237 8.17 3.01 -0.81
C VAL A 237 9.37 2.11 -1.13
N SER A 238 10.12 2.35 -2.20
CA SER A 238 11.34 1.57 -2.49
C SER A 238 12.48 1.78 -1.47
N ARG A 239 12.38 2.78 -0.60
CA ARG A 239 13.30 2.94 0.54
C ARG A 239 13.04 1.90 1.64
N PHE A 240 11.88 1.27 1.66
CA PHE A 240 11.56 0.18 2.58
C PHE A 240 12.07 -1.12 1.97
N ARG A 241 13.24 -1.58 2.44
CA ARG A 241 13.99 -2.67 1.79
C ARG A 241 13.20 -3.99 1.76
N ARG A 242 12.29 -4.20 2.71
CA ARG A 242 11.40 -5.37 2.70
C ARG A 242 10.51 -5.42 1.45
N LEU A 243 10.21 -4.27 0.86
CA LEU A 243 9.30 -4.13 -0.28
C LEU A 243 10.04 -4.02 -1.62
N ALA A 244 11.35 -4.24 -1.64
CA ALA A 244 12.15 -4.25 -2.88
C ALA A 244 11.94 -5.53 -3.71
N LYS A 245 11.61 -6.63 -3.04
CA LYS A 245 11.22 -7.93 -3.60
C LYS A 245 10.02 -8.44 -2.84
N ASP A 246 9.33 -9.41 -3.41
CA ASP A 246 8.26 -10.11 -2.72
C ASP A 246 8.83 -11.31 -1.95
N TYR A 247 8.93 -11.14 -0.63
CA TYR A 247 9.43 -12.14 0.32
C TYR A 247 8.32 -12.90 1.04
N GLU A 248 7.05 -12.53 0.83
CA GLU A 248 5.96 -13.05 1.66
C GLU A 248 5.29 -14.26 1.01
N ARG A 249 4.65 -15.10 1.82
CA ARG A 249 3.82 -16.21 1.31
C ARG A 249 2.48 -15.70 0.78
N LEU A 250 1.85 -14.79 1.52
CA LEU A 250 0.47 -14.34 1.31
C LEU A 250 0.43 -12.95 0.65
N PRO A 251 -0.44 -12.72 -0.37
CA PRO A 251 -0.53 -11.41 -1.01
C PRO A 251 -1.09 -10.34 -0.07
N GLU A 252 -1.91 -10.71 0.93
CA GLU A 252 -2.46 -9.82 1.95
C GLU A 252 -1.34 -9.26 2.85
N THR A 253 -0.34 -10.09 3.17
CA THR A 253 0.85 -9.62 3.88
C THR A 253 1.62 -8.62 3.02
N VAL A 254 1.81 -8.90 1.72
CA VAL A 254 2.47 -7.94 0.82
C VAL A 254 1.70 -6.61 0.77
N LYS A 255 0.38 -6.66 0.55
CA LYS A 255 -0.52 -5.49 0.54
C LYS A 255 -0.35 -4.68 1.82
N SER A 256 -0.53 -5.32 2.96
CA SER A 256 -0.53 -4.65 4.27
C SER A 256 0.82 -4.04 4.64
N LEU A 257 1.94 -4.69 4.30
CA LEU A 257 3.26 -4.12 4.54
C LEU A 257 3.53 -2.90 3.64
N HIS A 258 2.96 -2.85 2.43
CA HIS A 258 2.99 -1.63 1.61
C HIS A 258 2.15 -0.52 2.23
N ILE A 259 0.95 -0.83 2.71
CA ILE A 259 0.08 0.15 3.39
C ILE A 259 0.79 0.69 4.63
N LEU A 260 1.43 -0.17 5.44
CA LEU A 260 2.24 0.28 6.58
C LEU A 260 3.41 1.18 6.17
N ALA A 261 4.06 0.93 5.03
CA ALA A 261 5.10 1.81 4.53
C ALA A 261 4.53 3.20 4.15
N PHE A 262 3.34 3.25 3.53
CA PHE A 262 2.63 4.50 3.27
C PHE A 262 2.22 5.21 4.56
N VAL A 263 1.65 4.50 5.53
CA VAL A 263 1.34 5.02 6.88
C VAL A 263 2.58 5.62 7.52
N THR A 264 3.72 4.92 7.46
CA THR A 264 4.98 5.42 8.02
C THR A 264 5.43 6.73 7.36
N LEU A 265 5.27 6.87 6.04
CA LEU A 265 5.59 8.12 5.34
C LEU A 265 4.60 9.25 5.68
N MET A 266 3.31 8.92 5.80
CA MET A 266 2.25 9.88 6.11
C MET A 266 2.32 10.38 7.55
N LEU A 267 2.64 9.51 8.51
CA LEU A 267 2.88 9.88 9.91
C LEU A 267 3.99 10.92 10.01
N THR A 268 5.12 10.66 9.35
CA THR A 268 6.24 11.60 9.34
C THR A 268 5.86 12.95 8.73
N ASN A 269 5.01 12.99 7.70
CA ASN A 269 4.55 14.27 7.14
C ASN A 269 3.50 14.97 8.00
N CYS A 270 2.78 14.25 8.87
CA CYS A 270 1.71 14.80 9.71
C CYS A 270 2.25 15.43 11.00
N PHE A 271 3.37 14.92 11.52
CA PHE A 271 3.94 15.31 12.81
C PHE A 271 5.36 15.92 12.71
N GLN A 272 5.75 16.39 11.52
CA GLN A 272 6.95 17.22 11.28
C GLN A 272 6.59 18.69 11.17
#